data_AF-A0A1C6CRF4-F1
#
_entry.id   AF-A0A1C6CRF4-F1
#
_cell.length_a   1.000
_cell.length_b   1.000
_cell.length_c   1.000
_cell.angle_alpha   90.00
_cell.angle_beta   90.00
_cell.angle_gamma   90.00
#
_symmetry.space_group_name_H-M   'P 1'
#
loop_
_entity.id
_entity.type
_entity.pdbx_description
1 polymer ?
#
loop_
_entity_poly.entity_id
_entity_poly.type
_entity_poly.pdbx_seq_one_letter_code
_entity_poly.pdbx_strand_id
1 'polypeptide(L)'
;MVIHGDKTGFAYFYKSGKELYYTVREFAEILKSSGLYQGGNIRLISCETGADGATTAMSLAEQLNVKVIAPSNIVWVMPDGTMTIGDTPNSNNGEWRVFEPKRK
;
A
#
# COMPACT_ATOMS: atom_id res chain seq x y z
N MET A 1 -3.21 -10.14 -7.74
CA MET A 1 -1.87 -10.03 -7.13
C MET A 1 -2.07 -9.52 -5.71
N VAL A 2 -1.61 -10.25 -4.70
CA VAL A 2 -1.73 -9.85 -3.29
C VAL A 2 -0.36 -9.38 -2.83
N ILE A 3 -0.27 -8.12 -2.41
CA ILE A 3 0.96 -7.48 -1.95
C ILE A 3 0.69 -7.01 -0.54
N HIS A 4 1.41 -7.59 0.40
CA HIS A 4 1.40 -7.14 1.79
C HIS A 4 2.46 -6.05 1.96
N GLY A 5 2.43 -5.32 3.06
CA GLY A 5 3.40 -4.26 3.30
C GLY A 5 3.13 -3.57 4.62
N ASP A 6 4.12 -2.82 5.06
CA ASP A 6 4.21 -2.22 6.38
C ASP A 6 4.63 -0.75 6.30
N LYS A 7 5.00 -0.17 7.46
CA LYS A 7 5.41 1.23 7.59
C LYS A 7 6.62 1.62 6.72
N THR A 8 7.37 0.66 6.20
CA THR A 8 8.65 0.87 5.51
C THR A 8 8.79 0.18 4.15
N GLY A 9 7.88 -0.72 3.76
CA GLY A 9 8.01 -1.43 2.48
C GLY A 9 6.86 -2.39 2.15
N PHE A 10 7.12 -3.27 1.16
CA PHE A 10 6.16 -4.22 0.63
C PHE A 10 6.71 -5.64 0.66
N ALA A 11 5.91 -6.57 1.18
CA ALA A 11 6.16 -8.00 1.12
C ALA A 11 5.35 -8.65 -0.02
N TYR A 12 6.04 -9.42 -0.87
CA TYR A 12 5.43 -10.23 -1.92
C TYR A 12 5.57 -11.72 -1.59
N PHE A 13 4.44 -12.43 -1.57
CA PHE A 13 4.40 -13.87 -1.32
C PHE A 13 4.36 -14.65 -2.65
N TYR A 14 5.40 -15.45 -2.91
CA TYR A 14 5.34 -16.44 -3.99
C TYR A 14 4.42 -17.60 -3.61
N LYS A 15 3.88 -18.29 -4.62
CA LYS A 15 3.16 -19.58 -4.44
C LYS A 15 3.98 -20.65 -3.70
N SER A 16 5.31 -20.48 -3.62
CA SER A 16 6.23 -21.35 -2.89
C SER A 16 6.32 -21.06 -1.38
N GLY A 17 5.61 -20.05 -0.88
CA GLY A 17 5.69 -19.62 0.53
C GLY A 17 6.88 -18.72 0.86
N LYS A 18 7.70 -18.35 -0.13
CA LYS A 18 8.80 -17.38 0.06
C LYS A 18 8.25 -15.96 0.10
N GLU A 19 8.55 -15.26 1.19
CA GLU A 19 8.33 -13.83 1.35
C GLU A 19 9.55 -13.07 0.83
N LEU A 20 9.33 -12.12 -0.08
CA LEU A 20 10.33 -11.13 -0.49
C LEU A 20 9.91 -9.77 0.00
N TYR A 21 10.80 -9.11 0.73
CA TYR A 21 10.64 -7.73 1.13
C TYR A 21 11.28 -6.81 0.10
N TYR A 22 10.53 -5.82 -0.37
CA TYR A 22 10.97 -4.77 -1.28
C TYR A 22 10.85 -3.42 -0.60
N THR A 23 11.87 -2.60 -0.75
CA THR A 23 11.77 -1.17 -0.46
C THR A 23 10.72 -0.53 -1.38
N VAL A 24 10.18 0.62 -0.97
CA VAL A 24 9.22 1.39 -1.80
C VAL A 24 9.79 1.71 -3.18
N ARG A 25 11.11 1.96 -3.25
CA ARG A 25 11.81 2.25 -4.50
C ARG A 25 11.91 1.05 -5.41
N GLU A 26 12.33 -0.10 -4.90
CA GLU A 26 12.36 -1.33 -5.70
C GLU A 26 10.97 -1.68 -6.21
N PHE A 27 9.94 -1.51 -5.37
CA PHE A 27 8.57 -1.75 -5.77
C PHE A 27 8.10 -0.80 -6.89
N ALA A 28 8.40 0.50 -6.78
CA ALA A 28 8.10 1.46 -7.84
C ALA A 28 8.80 1.13 -9.16
N GLU A 29 10.06 0.69 -9.12
CA GLU A 29 10.80 0.27 -10.31
C GLU A 29 10.27 -1.03 -10.92
N ILE A 30 9.82 -2.00 -10.09
CA ILE A 30 9.13 -3.20 -10.57
C ILE A 30 7.84 -2.80 -11.31
N LEU A 31 7.04 -1.89 -10.75
CA LEU A 31 5.82 -1.43 -11.40
C LEU A 31 6.11 -0.79 -12.77
N LYS A 32 7.09 0.13 -12.83
CA LYS A 32 7.50 0.80 -14.08
C LYS A 32 8.03 -0.19 -15.13
N SER A 33 8.87 -1.13 -14.71
CA SER A 33 9.54 -2.08 -15.63
C SER A 33 8.66 -3.24 -16.06
N SER A 34 7.63 -3.60 -15.27
CA SER A 34 6.75 -4.73 -15.59
C SER A 34 5.91 -4.54 -16.85
N GLY A 35 5.64 -3.29 -17.27
CA GLY A 35 4.66 -2.98 -18.32
C GLY A 35 3.20 -3.30 -17.97
N LEU A 36 2.94 -3.93 -16.82
CA LEU A 36 1.60 -4.29 -16.34
C LEU A 36 0.87 -3.09 -15.73
N TYR A 37 1.64 -2.17 -15.14
CA TYR A 37 1.11 -0.94 -14.58
C TYR A 37 1.22 0.19 -15.60
N GLN A 38 0.09 0.64 -16.13
CA GLN A 38 0.00 1.68 -17.17
C GLN A 38 -0.20 3.09 -16.58
N GLY A 39 0.00 3.25 -15.27
CA GLY A 39 -0.33 4.47 -14.53
C GLY A 39 -1.72 4.42 -13.89
N GLY A 40 -2.15 5.55 -13.33
CA GLY A 40 -3.42 5.68 -12.60
C GLY A 40 -3.24 5.79 -11.09
N ASN A 41 -4.33 6.02 -10.37
CA ASN A 41 -4.27 6.13 -8.91
C ASN A 41 -4.14 4.74 -8.28
N ILE A 42 -3.36 4.64 -7.20
CA ILE A 42 -3.12 3.37 -6.49
C ILE A 42 -3.90 3.37 -5.17
N ARG A 43 -4.45 2.22 -4.77
CA ARG A 43 -4.95 1.97 -3.41
C ARG A 43 -4.15 0.83 -2.78
N LEU A 44 -3.47 1.11 -1.68
CA LEU A 44 -2.73 0.13 -0.91
C LEU A 44 -3.68 -0.58 0.05
N ILE A 45 -3.81 -1.89 -0.07
CA ILE A 45 -4.50 -2.73 0.92
C ILE A 45 -3.39 -3.38 1.75
N SER A 46 -2.72 -2.55 2.54
CA SER A 46 -1.47 -2.86 3.21
C SER A 46 -1.43 -2.12 4.53
N CYS A 47 -1.38 -2.85 5.64
CA CYS A 47 -1.58 -2.32 6.99
C CYS A 47 -0.66 -1.14 7.30
N GLU A 48 -1.20 -0.09 7.92
CA GLU A 48 -0.47 1.07 8.43
C GLU A 48 0.37 1.86 7.40
N THR A 49 0.26 1.56 6.10
CA THR A 49 1.06 2.24 5.05
C THR A 49 0.72 3.73 4.89
N GLY A 50 -0.41 4.18 5.45
CA GLY A 50 -0.81 5.58 5.57
C GLY A 50 -0.91 6.09 7.02
N ALA A 51 -0.39 5.34 8.01
CA ALA A 51 -0.41 5.75 9.41
C ALA A 51 0.48 6.99 9.66
N ASP A 52 0.29 7.66 10.79
CA ASP A 52 1.14 8.78 11.18
C ASP A 52 2.61 8.32 11.32
N GLY A 53 3.52 9.07 10.69
CA GLY A 53 4.94 8.71 10.62
C GLY A 53 5.32 7.65 9.57
N ALA A 54 4.35 7.02 8.89
CA ALA A 54 4.63 6.13 7.77
C ALA A 54 5.10 6.91 6.54
N THR A 55 6.10 6.40 5.83
CA THR A 55 6.65 7.03 4.61
C THR A 55 6.26 6.30 3.33
N THR A 56 5.74 5.06 3.45
CA THR A 56 5.44 4.17 2.33
C THR A 56 4.54 4.79 1.28
N ALA A 57 3.33 5.22 1.65
CA ALA A 57 2.35 5.74 0.70
C ALA A 57 2.82 7.04 0.00
N MET A 58 3.42 7.96 0.76
CA MET A 58 3.92 9.22 0.22
C MET A 58 5.10 8.99 -0.73
N SER A 59 6.08 8.17 -0.33
CA SER A 59 7.23 7.87 -1.20
C SER A 59 6.80 7.18 -2.49
N LEU A 60 5.81 6.29 -2.44
CA LEU A 60 5.28 5.66 -3.64
C LEU A 60 4.58 6.68 -4.56
N ALA A 61 3.78 7.58 -3.98
CA ALA A 61 3.11 8.66 -4.71
C ALA A 61 4.12 9.55 -5.46
N GLU A 62 5.21 9.93 -4.81
CA GLU A 62 6.28 10.75 -5.39
C GLU A 62 7.05 10.01 -6.50
N GLN A 63 7.39 8.74 -6.29
CA GLN A 63 8.19 7.96 -7.23
C GLN A 63 7.46 7.59 -8.52
N LEU A 64 6.13 7.42 -8.43
CA LEU A 64 5.26 7.12 -9.57
C LEU A 64 4.54 8.35 -10.11
N ASN A 65 4.60 9.48 -9.40
CA ASN A 65 3.88 10.70 -9.72
C ASN A 65 2.36 10.47 -9.89
N VAL A 66 1.75 9.77 -8.94
CA VAL A 66 0.31 9.43 -8.92
C VAL A 66 -0.28 9.59 -7.52
N LYS A 67 -1.59 9.73 -7.44
CA LYS A 67 -2.30 9.69 -6.14
C LYS A 67 -2.27 8.27 -5.58
N VAL A 68 -1.96 8.15 -4.29
CA VAL A 68 -1.99 6.90 -3.53
C VAL A 68 -3.00 7.02 -2.39
N ILE A 69 -3.85 6.02 -2.22
CA ILE A 69 -4.79 5.89 -1.09
C ILE A 69 -4.28 4.77 -0.19
N ALA A 70 -4.13 5.00 1.11
CA ALA A 70 -3.58 4.02 2.04
C ALA A 70 -4.29 4.07 3.41
N PRO A 71 -4.36 2.95 4.15
CA PRO A 71 -5.04 2.91 5.44
C PRO A 71 -4.18 3.55 6.54
N SER A 72 -4.82 4.31 7.44
CA SER A 72 -4.17 4.91 8.61
C SER A 72 -3.88 3.92 9.75
N ASN A 73 -4.44 2.71 9.68
CA ASN A 73 -4.28 1.63 10.65
C ASN A 73 -4.28 0.26 9.92
N ILE A 74 -4.43 -0.85 10.65
CA ILE A 74 -4.59 -2.20 10.10
C ILE A 74 -5.82 -2.24 9.20
N VAL A 75 -5.66 -2.74 7.98
CA VAL A 75 -6.78 -2.96 7.04
C VAL A 75 -7.19 -4.42 7.07
N TRP A 76 -8.46 -4.66 7.34
CA TRP A 76 -9.08 -5.98 7.33
C TRP A 76 -9.90 -6.12 6.06
N VAL A 77 -9.70 -7.21 5.31
CA VAL A 77 -10.53 -7.56 4.16
C VAL A 77 -11.39 -8.75 4.56
N MET A 78 -12.70 -8.55 4.57
CA MET A 78 -13.68 -9.57 4.97
C MET A 78 -13.98 -10.51 3.79
N PRO A 79 -14.54 -11.71 4.05
CA PRO A 79 -14.86 -12.68 2.99
C PRO A 79 -15.82 -12.15 1.91
N ASP A 80 -16.67 -11.20 2.24
CA ASP A 80 -17.61 -10.54 1.31
C ASP A 80 -16.96 -9.38 0.52
N GLY A 81 -15.66 -9.13 0.73
CA GLY A 81 -14.92 -8.06 0.08
C GLY A 81 -15.05 -6.69 0.75
N THR A 82 -15.83 -6.57 1.83
CA THR A 82 -15.87 -5.36 2.63
C THR A 82 -14.56 -5.15 3.37
N MET A 83 -14.27 -3.88 3.71
CA MET A 83 -13.02 -3.52 4.38
C MET A 83 -13.25 -2.62 5.59
N THR A 84 -12.55 -2.94 6.67
CA THR A 84 -12.51 -2.14 7.91
C THR A 84 -11.08 -1.66 8.13
N ILE A 85 -10.90 -0.43 8.62
CA ILE A 85 -9.59 0.05 9.05
C ILE A 85 -9.64 0.28 10.57
N GLY A 86 -8.85 -0.49 11.31
CA GLY A 86 -8.73 -0.33 12.75
C GLY A 86 -8.12 -1.53 13.46
N ASP A 87 -8.02 -1.42 14.78
CA ASP A 87 -7.26 -2.38 15.60
C ASP A 87 -7.81 -3.81 15.54
N THR A 88 -9.09 -3.96 15.20
CA THR A 88 -9.77 -5.26 15.03
C THR A 88 -10.67 -5.24 13.80
N PRO A 89 -11.07 -6.41 13.25
CA PRO A 89 -11.96 -6.46 12.08
C PRO A 89 -13.31 -5.74 12.27
N ASN A 90 -13.76 -5.61 13.53
CA ASN A 90 -15.05 -5.03 13.89
C ASN A 90 -14.94 -3.58 14.38
N SER A 91 -13.74 -3.00 14.43
CA SER A 91 -13.50 -1.62 14.85
C SER A 91 -13.02 -0.80 13.65
N ASN A 92 -13.81 0.18 13.23
CA ASN A 92 -13.43 1.08 12.13
C ASN A 92 -12.92 2.42 12.67
N ASN A 93 -11.86 2.38 13.49
CA ASN A 93 -11.28 3.55 14.15
C ASN A 93 -10.10 4.18 13.38
N GLY A 94 -9.77 3.66 12.19
CA GLY A 94 -8.90 4.31 11.23
C GLY A 94 -9.65 4.73 9.96
N GLU A 95 -8.90 5.20 8.98
CA GLU A 95 -9.45 5.85 7.79
C GLU A 95 -8.58 5.61 6.56
N TRP A 96 -9.18 5.75 5.39
CA TRP A 96 -8.45 5.83 4.13
C TRP A 96 -7.88 7.23 3.97
N ARG A 97 -6.55 7.35 3.91
CA ARG A 97 -5.85 8.61 3.70
C ARG A 97 -5.37 8.73 2.26
N VAL A 98 -5.38 9.96 1.76
CA VAL A 98 -4.96 10.30 0.39
C VAL A 98 -3.59 10.97 0.44
N PHE A 99 -2.70 10.47 -0.40
CA PHE A 99 -1.34 10.96 -0.58
C PHE A 99 -1.16 11.40 -2.02
N GLU A 100 -0.87 12.67 -2.23
CA GLU A 100 -0.63 13.26 -3.54
C GLU A 100 0.85 13.64 -3.64
N PRO A 101 1.50 13.43 -4.81
CA PRO A 101 2.88 13.84 -4.99
C PRO A 101 2.99 15.35 -4.80
N LYS A 102 3.94 15.79 -3.98
CA LYS A 102 4.23 17.23 -3.86
C LYS A 102 4.71 17.71 -5.22
N ARG A 103 4.04 18.74 -5.75
CA ARG A 103 4.32 19.34 -7.06
C ARG A 103 5.83 19.65 -7.16
N LYS A 104 6.51 19.12 -8.17
CA LYS A 104 7.87 19.54 -8.55
C LYS A 104 7.89 20.99 -9.04
#